data_AF-A0A2V8ARS4-F1
#
_entry.id   AF-A0A2V8ARS4-F1
#
_cell.length_a   1.000
_cell.length_b   1.000
_cell.length_c   1.000
_cell.angle_alpha   90.00
_cell.angle_beta   90.00
_cell.angle_gamma   90.00
#
_symmetry.space_group_name_H-M   'P 1'
#
loop_
_entity.id
_entity.type
_entity.pdbx_description
1 polymer ?
#
loop_
_entity_poly.entity_id
_entity_poly.type
_entity_poly.pdbx_seq_one_letter_code
_entity_poly.pdbx_strand_id
1 'polypeptide(L)'
;MVLLDANGNERSGYVTSDRTGEVFVSLDSEKTQEALFLVNAGGGGHVSIYDANRNQARIGVLNGRPTLVLEERGRVAFEQPQTTK
;
A
#
# COMPACT_ATOMS: atom_id res chain seq x y z
N MET A 1 -9.06 -15.73 0.13
CA MET A 1 -9.16 -14.49 0.93
C MET A 1 -9.97 -13.52 0.10
N VAL A 2 -11.00 -12.91 0.67
CA VAL A 2 -11.86 -11.94 -0.03
C VAL A 2 -11.65 -10.59 0.65
N LEU A 3 -11.29 -9.57 -0.12
CA LEU A 3 -11.25 -8.18 0.36
C LEU A 3 -12.50 -7.49 -0.16
N LEU A 4 -13.22 -6.82 0.74
CA LEU A 4 -14.43 -6.08 0.43
C LEU A 4 -14.21 -4.61 0.70
N ASP A 5 -14.78 -3.76 -0.15
CA ASP A 5 -14.80 -2.32 0.10
C ASP A 5 -15.69 -1.95 1.30
N ALA A 6 -15.71 -0.68 1.69
CA ALA A 6 -16.53 -0.19 2.81
C ALA A 6 -18.05 -0.44 2.62
N ASN A 7 -18.52 -0.71 1.40
CA ASN A 7 -19.91 -1.01 1.07
C ASN A 7 -20.17 -2.53 0.91
N GLY A 8 -19.16 -3.37 1.09
CA GLY A 8 -19.27 -4.83 0.95
C GLY A 8 -19.08 -5.34 -0.49
N ASN A 9 -18.60 -4.53 -1.43
CA ASN A 9 -18.33 -4.98 -2.79
C ASN A 9 -16.95 -5.65 -2.91
N GLU A 10 -16.89 -6.75 -3.65
CA GLU A 10 -15.66 -7.47 -3.96
C GLU A 10 -15.07 -6.94 -5.27
N ARG A 11 -13.98 -6.18 -5.16
CA ARG A 11 -13.21 -5.64 -6.30
C ARG A 11 -11.72 -5.86 -6.05
N SER A 12 -11.40 -7.01 -5.48
CA SER A 12 -10.05 -7.34 -5.07
C SER A 12 -9.30 -8.02 -6.21
N GLY A 13 -8.00 -7.77 -6.28
CA GLY A 13 -7.12 -8.35 -7.29
C GLY A 13 -5.87 -8.92 -6.65
N TYR A 14 -5.40 -10.05 -7.17
CA TYR A 14 -4.12 -10.64 -6.80
C TYR A 14 -3.36 -11.03 -8.06
N VAL A 15 -2.12 -10.59 -8.17
CA VAL A 15 -1.23 -10.94 -9.29
C VAL A 15 0.16 -11.27 -8.74
N THR A 16 0.73 -12.35 -9.24
CA THR A 16 2.15 -12.68 -9.06
C THR A 16 2.83 -12.76 -10.41
N SER A 17 4.08 -12.31 -10.47
CA SER A 17 4.92 -12.47 -11.65
C SER A 17 5.95 -13.56 -11.40
N ASP A 18 5.87 -14.65 -12.16
CA ASP A 18 6.84 -15.75 -12.08
C ASP A 18 8.20 -15.37 -12.68
N ARG A 19 8.28 -14.26 -13.42
CA ARG A 19 9.50 -13.79 -14.07
C ARG A 19 10.28 -12.80 -13.21
N THR A 20 9.58 -11.92 -12.51
CA THR A 20 10.17 -10.84 -11.70
C THR A 20 10.06 -11.12 -10.20
N GLY A 21 9.17 -12.02 -9.76
CA GLY A 21 8.95 -12.33 -8.35
C GLY A 21 8.13 -11.28 -7.61
N GLU A 22 7.46 -10.39 -8.33
CA GLU A 22 6.59 -9.37 -7.74
C GLU A 22 5.26 -9.97 -7.27
N VAL A 23 4.75 -9.44 -6.17
CA VAL A 23 3.43 -9.77 -5.63
C VAL A 23 2.63 -8.50 -5.46
N PHE A 24 1.41 -8.51 -5.98
CA PHE A 24 0.47 -7.39 -5.89
C PHE A 24 -0.87 -7.90 -5.37
N VAL A 25 -1.38 -7.25 -4.34
CA VAL A 25 -2.77 -7.41 -3.85
C VAL A 25 -3.38 -6.02 -3.79
N SER A 26 -4.55 -5.83 -4.36
CA SER A 26 -5.28 -4.57 -4.32
C SER A 26 -6.73 -4.74 -3.93
N LEU A 27 -7.29 -3.73 -3.28
CA LEU A 27 -8.72 -3.52 -3.16
C LEU A 27 -9.04 -2.12 -3.67
N ASP A 28 -9.80 -2.06 -4.75
CA ASP A 28 -10.25 -0.81 -5.35
C ASP A 28 -11.76 -0.67 -5.12
N SER A 29 -12.21 0.46 -4.56
CA SER A 29 -13.63 0.83 -4.64
C SER A 29 -13.92 1.42 -6.02
N GLU A 30 -15.18 1.52 -6.45
CA GLU A 30 -15.50 2.08 -7.78
C GLU A 30 -14.93 3.50 -8.04
N LYS A 31 -14.49 4.19 -6.99
CA LYS A 31 -14.04 5.58 -7.03
C LYS A 31 -12.59 5.78 -6.61
N THR A 32 -12.04 4.91 -5.76
CA THR A 32 -10.70 5.06 -5.18
C THR A 32 -10.11 3.72 -4.74
N GLN A 33 -8.80 3.57 -4.93
CA GLN A 33 -8.00 2.53 -4.28
C GLN A 33 -8.19 2.63 -2.76
N GLU A 34 -8.44 1.52 -2.07
CA GLU A 34 -8.63 1.49 -0.61
C GLU A 34 -7.49 0.77 0.11
N ALA A 35 -6.95 -0.28 -0.48
CA ALA A 35 -5.78 -0.98 0.08
C ALA A 35 -4.86 -1.52 -1.01
N LEU A 36 -3.56 -1.49 -0.75
CA LEU A 36 -2.52 -2.02 -1.63
C LEU A 36 -1.49 -2.78 -0.78
N PHE A 37 -1.16 -4.00 -1.19
CA PHE A 37 0.04 -4.70 -0.75
C PHE A 37 0.91 -4.99 -1.97
N LEU A 38 2.16 -4.53 -1.92
CA LEU A 38 3.12 -4.67 -2.99
C LEU A 38 4.43 -5.22 -2.43
N VAL A 39 4.95 -6.26 -3.08
CA VAL A 39 6.31 -6.79 -2.86
C VAL A 39 7.07 -6.67 -4.17
N ASN A 40 8.24 -6.04 -4.11
CA ASN A 40 9.07 -5.81 -5.28
C ASN A 40 10.01 -6.98 -5.55
N ALA A 41 10.35 -7.19 -6.82
CA ALA A 41 11.31 -8.21 -7.29
C ALA A 41 12.65 -8.21 -6.51
N GLY A 42 13.18 -7.01 -6.23
CA GLY A 42 14.44 -6.82 -5.52
C GLY A 42 14.35 -6.95 -4.00
N GLY A 43 13.20 -7.39 -3.48
CA GLY A 43 12.88 -7.39 -2.06
C GLY A 43 12.36 -6.03 -1.58
N GLY A 44 11.87 -6.04 -0.33
CA GLY A 44 11.10 -4.92 0.19
C GLY A 44 9.70 -4.85 -0.41
N GLY A 45 8.93 -3.86 0.02
CA GLY A 45 7.51 -3.79 -0.25
C GLY A 45 6.79 -2.93 0.76
N HIS A 46 5.49 -2.77 0.61
CA HIS A 46 4.68 -2.01 1.53
C HIS A 46 3.22 -2.45 1.53
N VAL A 47 2.54 -2.09 2.61
CA VAL A 47 1.09 -2.05 2.71
C VAL A 47 0.69 -0.59 2.78
N SER A 48 -0.29 -0.20 1.97
CA SER A 48 -0.95 1.11 2.03
C SER A 48 -2.44 0.93 2.23
N ILE A 49 -3.03 1.79 3.05
CA ILE A 49 -4.48 1.96 3.20
C ILE A 49 -4.80 3.41 2.85
N TYR A 50 -5.89 3.60 2.12
CA TYR A 50 -6.34 4.89 1.60
C TYR A 50 -7.80 5.12 1.99
N ASP A 51 -8.20 6.39 2.07
CA ASP A 51 -9.61 6.77 2.09
C ASP A 51 -9.95 7.74 0.95
N ALA A 52 -11.25 7.98 0.76
CA ALA A 52 -11.75 8.89 -0.27
C ALA A 52 -11.34 10.37 -0.05
N ASN A 53 -10.87 10.72 1.15
CA ASN A 53 -10.44 12.07 1.51
C ASN A 53 -8.94 12.31 1.27
N ARG A 54 -8.27 11.40 0.55
CA ARG A 54 -6.81 11.42 0.33
C ARG A 54 -6.01 11.29 1.62
N ASN A 55 -6.57 10.62 2.62
CA ASN A 55 -5.77 10.14 3.73
C ASN A 55 -5.08 8.85 3.32
N GLN A 56 -3.85 8.65 3.79
CA GLN A 56 -3.08 7.45 3.53
C GLN A 56 -2.29 7.04 4.76
N ALA A 57 -2.27 5.74 5.04
CA ALA A 57 -1.30 5.14 5.96
C ALA A 57 -0.50 4.08 5.19
N ARG A 58 0.83 4.24 5.16
CA ARG A 58 1.74 3.30 4.49
C ARG A 58 2.83 2.84 5.42
N ILE A 59 2.98 1.52 5.53
CA ILE A 59 4.08 0.85 6.23
C ILE A 59 4.83 -0.04 5.25
N GLY A 60 6.15 -0.04 5.30
CA GLY A 60 6.91 -0.88 4.39
C GLY A 60 8.40 -0.92 4.66
N VAL A 61 9.10 -1.61 3.76
CA VAL A 61 10.56 -1.61 3.67
C VAL A 61 10.91 -1.15 2.27
N LEU A 62 11.50 0.04 2.15
CA LEU A 62 11.92 0.64 0.88
C LEU A 62 13.42 0.92 0.95
N ASN A 63 14.15 0.58 -0.13
CA ASN A 63 15.60 0.77 -0.22
C ASN A 63 16.36 0.19 0.99
N GLY A 64 15.92 -0.97 1.49
CA GLY A 64 16.53 -1.66 2.63
C GLY A 64 16.23 -1.05 4.01
N ARG A 65 15.27 -0.11 4.11
CA ARG A 65 14.93 0.58 5.37
C ARG A 65 13.44 0.47 5.70
N PRO A 66 13.07 0.26 6.97
CA PRO A 66 11.69 0.40 7.41
C PRO A 66 11.19 1.84 7.18
N THR A 67 9.96 1.97 6.72
CA THR A 67 9.29 3.25 6.49
C THR A 67 7.88 3.21 7.06
N LEU A 68 7.47 4.33 7.67
CA LEU A 68 6.09 4.63 8.01
C LEU A 68 5.78 6.03 7.50
N VAL A 69 4.74 6.16 6.67
CA VAL A 69 4.26 7.45 6.15
C VAL A 69 2.76 7.54 6.41
N LEU A 70 2.35 8.66 7.01
CA LEU A 70 0.95 9.02 7.24
C LEU A 70 0.68 10.33 6.51
N GLU A 71 -0.33 10.33 5.66
CA GLU A 71 -0.82 11.52 4.96
C GLU A 71 -2.23 11.84 5.41
N GLU A 72 -2.48 13.13 5.68
CA GLU A 72 -3.80 13.68 5.93
C GLU A 72 -4.16 14.64 4.80
N ARG A 73 -5.23 14.34 4.07
CA ARG A 73 -5.71 15.15 2.94
C ARG A 73 -4.62 15.44 1.90
N GLY A 74 -3.78 14.44 1.60
CA GLY A 74 -2.66 14.53 0.66
C GLY A 74 -1.45 15.34 1.16
N ARG A 75 -1.37 15.61 2.47
CA ARG A 75 -0.21 16.24 3.10
C ARG A 75 0.44 15.26 4.05
N VAL A 76 1.76 15.13 4.00
CA VAL A 76 2.53 14.30 4.94
C VAL A 76 2.34 14.86 6.35
N ALA A 77 1.60 14.12 7.17
CA ALA A 77 1.39 14.42 8.59
C ALA A 77 2.51 13.78 9.43
N PHE A 78 3.01 12.63 9.00
CA PHE A 78 4.16 11.97 9.60
C PHE A 78 4.94 11.19 8.54
N GLU A 79 6.26 11.27 8.62
CA GLU A 79 7.16 10.37 7.93
C GLU A 79 8.24 9.94 8.91
N GLN A 80 8.48 8.64 9.01
CA GLN A 80 9.54 8.10 9.83
C GLN A 80 10.87 8.76 9.41
N PRO A 81 11.59 9.42 10.34
CA PRO A 81 12.86 10.04 10.03
C PRO A 81 13.86 9.00 9.52
N GLN A 82 14.46 9.27 8.36
CA GLN A 82 15.54 8.44 7.84
C GLN A 82 16.77 8.66 8.74
N THR A 83 17.12 7.67 9.57
CA THR A 83 18.35 7.76 10.36
C THR A 83 19.55 7.60 9.43
N THR A 84 20.30 8.68 9.19
CA THR A 84 21.61 8.58 8.54
C THR A 84 22.52 7.79 9.48
N LYS A 85 23.07 6.67 9.00
CA LYS A 85 24.18 6.00 9.70
C LYS A 85 25.48 6.73 9.41
#